data_AF-A0AAD9NIJ8-F1
#
_entry.id   AF-A0AAD9NIJ8-F1
#
_cell.length_a   1.000
_cell.length_b   1.000
_cell.length_c   1.000
_cell.angle_alpha   90.00
_cell.angle_beta   90.00
_cell.angle_gamma   90.00
#
_symmetry.space_group_name_H-M   'P 1'
#
loop_
_entity.id
_entity.type
_entity.pdbx_description
1 polymer ?
#
loop_
_entity_poly.entity_id
_entity_poly.type
_entity_poly.pdbx_seq_one_letter_code
_entity_poly.pdbx_strand_id
1 'polypeptide(L)'
;MIMQSAEKTFVLPDVCVKRIDYILIYPVKDIQKQNGQTNVKKRQEQRQSFIAALLEEGVIIQKDINANEILLKLHVPFQKLCEEAERIKLEMPLAGSADSEGKLKYLCTDSEGKLKYLCTDSEVDFVTAPFEIRRMYVFKGYENPDTFFRPALRYYLFCLITPGLPYLVMSRAFTDEFVLHDKTDADRIDLMEPDGVPLVTDPRQDLQNTWSRFFKYQPLWKIRNYFGAKIALYFAWSGLLATSLWIPAIIGICVFIHGLHSVSEVATDLAALSNNLTAAEKVAQMVDASLGIFKKSFDNDITPYYTLVICLWGRKTMFYPAHRQFLKFAASASTLIFMIYDVLAWKLTDWENHRTQTRYDDALIMKLFAFQFVNNYTTLFYIAFLRGDSCGVDNNCMPMLSFQVFTLMISKPLPKFLSDLVIPWLTNLWEKVFFKSSIVEKGFIEREMAKPPLGFFTLEEYTEKVVVYGFLMVGMWYSILQFLNFVGVISNAFLVAFTSSWGRNFTITEKLWIVIGFEVRSRLSRDTPLVIS
;
A
#
# COMPACT_ATOMS: atom_id res chain seq x y z
N MET A 1 -35.73 -4.06 -41.21
CA MET A 1 -36.43 -2.88 -40.64
C MET A 1 -37.66 -3.25 -39.79
N ILE A 2 -37.80 -4.48 -39.26
CA ILE A 2 -38.99 -4.90 -38.46
C ILE A 2 -38.62 -5.39 -37.03
N MET A 3 -37.34 -5.68 -36.73
CA MET A 3 -36.90 -6.09 -35.37
C MET A 3 -36.28 -4.95 -34.53
N GLN A 4 -36.72 -3.70 -34.72
CA GLN A 4 -36.42 -2.58 -33.80
C GLN A 4 -37.59 -2.24 -32.86
N SER A 5 -38.70 -2.99 -32.93
CA SER A 5 -39.96 -2.65 -32.24
C SER A 5 -40.21 -3.40 -30.93
N ALA A 6 -39.30 -4.28 -30.48
CA ALA A 6 -39.53 -5.18 -29.33
C ALA A 6 -38.61 -4.94 -28.11
N GLU A 7 -37.58 -4.09 -28.21
CA GLU A 7 -36.71 -3.71 -27.08
C GLU A 7 -37.03 -2.30 -26.53
N LYS A 8 -38.17 -1.70 -26.93
CA LYS A 8 -38.64 -0.38 -26.47
C LYS A 8 -39.71 -0.48 -25.38
N THR A 9 -39.38 -1.05 -24.23
CA THR A 9 -40.14 -0.87 -22.96
C THR A 9 -39.36 -1.49 -21.81
N PHE A 10 -38.55 -0.69 -21.10
CA PHE A 10 -38.04 -0.82 -19.71
C PHE A 10 -36.78 0.05 -19.50
N VAL A 11 -36.75 1.23 -20.11
CA VAL A 11 -35.79 2.30 -19.82
C VAL A 11 -36.63 3.54 -19.55
N LEU A 12 -36.58 4.06 -18.32
CA LEU A 12 -37.28 5.30 -17.97
C LEU A 12 -36.60 6.47 -18.72
N PRO A 13 -37.36 7.30 -19.45
CA PRO A 13 -36.78 8.46 -20.12
C PRO A 13 -36.37 9.52 -19.10
N ASP A 14 -35.18 10.11 -19.30
CA ASP A 14 -34.69 11.38 -18.76
C ASP A 14 -35.12 11.77 -17.33
N VAL A 15 -35.05 10.82 -16.39
CA VAL A 15 -34.93 11.17 -14.97
C VAL A 15 -33.57 11.85 -14.79
N CYS A 16 -33.56 13.11 -14.35
CA CYS A 16 -32.35 13.82 -13.94
C CYS A 16 -31.72 13.12 -12.73
N VAL A 17 -30.88 12.11 -12.99
CA VAL A 17 -30.11 11.40 -11.97
C VAL A 17 -29.09 12.36 -11.36
N LYS A 18 -29.30 12.72 -10.09
CA LYS A 18 -28.47 13.66 -9.35
C LYS A 18 -27.01 13.21 -9.20
N ARG A 19 -26.76 11.89 -9.16
CA ARG A 19 -25.44 11.29 -8.96
C ARG A 19 -25.35 9.92 -9.61
N ILE A 20 -24.28 9.66 -10.36
CA ILE A 20 -23.96 8.30 -10.85
C ILE A 20 -23.08 7.63 -9.80
N ASP A 21 -23.44 6.42 -9.35
CA ASP A 21 -22.69 5.67 -8.35
C ASP A 21 -21.72 4.65 -8.97
N TYR A 22 -22.13 4.03 -10.09
CA TYR A 22 -21.37 2.95 -10.73
C TYR A 22 -21.55 2.92 -12.24
N ILE A 23 -20.56 2.42 -12.97
CA ILE A 23 -20.63 2.19 -14.41
C ILE A 23 -20.30 0.74 -14.75
N LEU A 24 -21.15 0.13 -15.58
CA LEU A 24 -20.88 -1.16 -16.24
C LEU A 24 -20.72 -0.94 -17.75
N ILE A 25 -19.70 -1.57 -18.34
CA ILE A 25 -19.45 -1.53 -19.79
C ILE A 25 -19.71 -2.90 -20.41
N TYR A 26 -20.33 -2.92 -21.60
CA TYR A 26 -20.35 -4.10 -22.46
C TYR A 26 -20.38 -3.73 -23.96
N PRO A 27 -19.91 -4.60 -24.87
CA PRO A 27 -19.70 -4.22 -26.26
C PRO A 27 -20.99 -4.29 -27.09
N VAL A 28 -21.21 -3.30 -27.98
CA VAL A 28 -22.34 -3.25 -28.92
C VAL A 28 -22.39 -4.49 -29.83
N LYS A 29 -21.22 -5.08 -30.12
CA LYS A 29 -21.06 -6.27 -30.97
C LYS A 29 -21.87 -7.48 -30.51
N ASP A 30 -22.17 -7.60 -29.21
CA ASP A 30 -23.00 -8.68 -28.68
C ASP A 30 -24.49 -8.52 -29.05
N ILE A 31 -24.98 -7.30 -29.35
CA ILE A 31 -26.36 -7.07 -29.84
C ILE A 31 -26.49 -7.50 -31.31
N GLN A 32 -25.44 -7.26 -32.10
CA GLN A 32 -25.44 -7.50 -33.55
C GLN A 32 -25.22 -8.98 -33.91
N LYS A 33 -24.54 -9.76 -33.06
CA LYS A 33 -24.20 -11.17 -33.30
C LYS A 33 -25.24 -12.16 -32.73
N GLN A 34 -26.48 -12.10 -33.20
CA GLN A 34 -27.50 -13.10 -32.81
C GLN A 34 -27.32 -14.46 -33.51
N ASN A 35 -26.74 -14.48 -34.72
CA ASN A 35 -26.66 -15.69 -35.54
C ASN A 35 -25.36 -16.48 -35.29
N GLY A 36 -25.43 -17.51 -34.43
CA GLY A 36 -24.53 -18.68 -34.51
C GLY A 36 -23.54 -18.91 -33.37
N GLN A 37 -23.42 -18.04 -32.36
CA GLN A 37 -22.51 -18.26 -31.22
C GLN A 37 -23.25 -18.42 -29.89
N THR A 38 -23.42 -19.66 -29.43
CA THR A 38 -24.08 -20.02 -28.15
C THR A 38 -23.52 -19.24 -26.95
N ASN A 39 -22.21 -18.96 -26.94
CA ASN A 39 -21.54 -18.19 -25.88
C ASN A 39 -21.86 -16.69 -25.89
N VAL A 40 -22.31 -16.12 -27.01
CA VAL A 40 -22.80 -14.72 -27.07
C VAL A 40 -24.20 -14.68 -26.46
N LYS A 41 -25.08 -15.59 -26.89
CA LYS A 41 -26.45 -15.70 -26.38
C LYS A 41 -26.49 -15.90 -24.86
N LYS A 42 -25.69 -16.84 -24.33
CA LYS A 42 -25.58 -17.08 -22.87
C LYS A 42 -25.17 -15.82 -22.09
N ARG A 43 -24.21 -15.04 -22.61
CA ARG A 43 -23.77 -13.79 -21.97
C ARG A 43 -24.84 -12.69 -22.04
N GLN A 44 -25.62 -12.64 -23.11
CA GLN A 44 -26.78 -11.74 -23.24
C GLN A 44 -27.89 -12.12 -22.24
N GLU A 45 -28.24 -13.41 -22.14
CA GLU A 45 -29.23 -13.93 -21.18
C GLU A 45 -28.81 -13.63 -19.73
N GLN A 46 -27.52 -13.85 -19.39
CA GLN A 46 -26.95 -13.50 -18.08
C GLN A 46 -27.05 -11.99 -17.77
N ARG A 47 -26.70 -11.12 -18.73
CA ARG A 47 -26.86 -9.66 -18.57
C ARG A 47 -28.32 -9.25 -18.39
N GLN A 48 -29.22 -9.78 -19.20
CA GLN A 48 -30.65 -9.41 -19.14
C GLN A 48 -31.28 -9.83 -17.80
N SER A 49 -30.97 -11.03 -17.31
CA SER A 49 -31.40 -11.48 -15.97
C SER A 49 -30.82 -10.62 -14.85
N PHE A 50 -29.55 -10.21 -14.93
CA PHE A 50 -28.94 -9.33 -13.93
C PHE A 50 -29.51 -7.91 -13.94
N ILE A 51 -29.75 -7.34 -15.13
CA ILE A 51 -30.37 -6.02 -15.29
C ILE A 51 -31.82 -6.03 -14.79
N ALA A 52 -32.57 -7.11 -15.03
CA ALA A 52 -33.91 -7.29 -14.46
C ALA A 52 -33.88 -7.30 -12.93
N ALA A 53 -32.98 -8.09 -12.33
CA ALA A 53 -32.81 -8.14 -10.88
C ALA A 53 -32.40 -6.78 -10.27
N LEU A 54 -31.55 -6.00 -10.95
CA LEU A 54 -31.21 -4.64 -10.52
C LEU A 54 -32.43 -3.69 -10.50
N LEU A 55 -33.32 -3.81 -11.50
CA LEU A 55 -34.56 -3.03 -11.57
C LEU A 55 -35.57 -3.47 -10.49
N GLU A 56 -35.64 -4.77 -10.18
CA GLU A 56 -36.44 -5.32 -9.07
C GLU A 56 -35.95 -4.83 -7.70
N GLU A 57 -34.63 -4.72 -7.51
CA GLU A 57 -33.99 -4.11 -6.32
C GLU A 57 -34.10 -2.57 -6.28
N GLY A 58 -34.76 -1.95 -7.27
CA GLY A 58 -35.03 -0.50 -7.32
C GLY A 58 -33.86 0.37 -7.79
N VAL A 59 -32.82 -0.20 -8.40
CA VAL A 59 -31.67 0.56 -8.93
C VAL A 59 -32.09 1.30 -10.22
N ILE A 60 -31.79 2.59 -10.30
CA ILE A 60 -32.08 3.39 -11.49
C ILE A 60 -30.94 3.22 -12.50
N ILE A 61 -31.28 2.80 -13.71
CA ILE A 61 -30.33 2.48 -14.78
C ILE A 61 -30.54 3.43 -15.96
N GLN A 62 -29.53 4.24 -16.28
CA GLN A 62 -29.47 4.99 -17.54
C GLN A 62 -28.52 4.27 -18.51
N LYS A 63 -28.98 4.05 -19.75
CA LYS A 63 -28.21 3.39 -20.81
C LYS A 63 -27.74 4.41 -21.82
N ASP A 64 -26.43 4.49 -22.03
CA ASP A 64 -25.78 5.36 -22.99
C ASP A 64 -25.05 4.49 -24.04
N ILE A 65 -25.10 4.89 -25.32
CA ILE A 65 -24.69 4.05 -26.45
C ILE A 65 -23.61 4.78 -27.26
N ASN A 66 -22.36 4.37 -27.04
CA ASN A 66 -21.21 4.83 -27.82
C ASN A 66 -21.02 3.95 -29.07
N ALA A 67 -20.16 4.38 -29.99
CA ALA A 67 -19.97 3.73 -31.29
C ALA A 67 -19.59 2.22 -31.23
N ASN A 68 -18.87 1.80 -30.19
CA ASN A 68 -18.43 0.41 -30.01
C ASN A 68 -18.94 -0.26 -28.71
N GLU A 69 -19.36 0.54 -27.73
CA GLU A 69 -19.56 0.13 -26.33
C GLU A 69 -20.84 0.74 -25.77
N ILE A 70 -21.45 0.05 -24.80
CA ILE A 70 -22.65 0.48 -24.10
C ILE A 70 -22.29 0.70 -22.64
N LEU A 71 -22.63 1.88 -22.15
CA LEU A 71 -22.40 2.35 -20.80
C LEU A 71 -23.72 2.27 -20.02
N LEU A 72 -23.76 1.48 -18.96
CA LEU A 72 -24.86 1.48 -17.99
C LEU A 72 -24.42 2.33 -16.80
N LYS A 73 -25.02 3.52 -16.66
CA LYS A 73 -24.84 4.42 -15.52
C LYS A 73 -25.86 4.01 -14.46
N LEU A 74 -25.39 3.53 -13.33
CA LEU A 74 -26.21 3.05 -12.22
C LEU A 74 -26.30 4.11 -11.12
N HIS A 75 -27.51 4.30 -10.58
CA HIS A 75 -27.78 5.13 -9.42
C HIS A 75 -28.60 4.33 -8.40
N VAL A 76 -28.12 4.28 -7.15
CA VAL A 76 -28.84 3.63 -6.06
C VAL A 76 -29.64 4.69 -5.28
N PRO A 77 -30.98 4.60 -5.23
CA PRO A 77 -31.80 5.50 -4.44
C PRO A 77 -31.39 5.51 -2.96
N PHE A 78 -31.52 6.67 -2.32
CA PHE A 78 -31.16 6.87 -0.92
C PHE A 78 -31.86 5.86 0.02
N GLN A 79 -33.14 5.58 -0.21
CA GLN A 79 -33.90 4.62 0.59
C GLN A 79 -33.27 3.21 0.57
N LYS A 80 -32.91 2.71 -0.62
CA LYS A 80 -32.30 1.38 -0.76
C LYS A 80 -30.93 1.31 -0.07
N LEU A 81 -30.14 2.39 -0.11
CA LEU A 81 -28.89 2.47 0.67
C LEU A 81 -29.13 2.43 2.18
N CYS A 82 -30.21 3.05 2.68
CA CYS A 82 -30.61 2.97 4.09
C CYS A 82 -31.03 1.54 4.50
N GLU A 83 -31.79 0.84 3.65
CA GLU A 83 -32.19 -0.57 3.85
C GLU A 83 -30.96 -1.49 3.95
N GLU A 84 -29.99 -1.34 3.05
CA GLU A 84 -28.75 -2.12 3.11
C GLU A 84 -27.86 -1.76 4.30
N ALA A 85 -27.81 -0.48 4.69
CA ALA A 85 -27.07 -0.02 5.87
C ALA A 85 -27.66 -0.56 7.20
N GLU A 86 -28.99 -0.61 7.31
CA GLU A 86 -29.68 -1.22 8.46
C GLU A 86 -29.49 -2.75 8.47
N ARG A 87 -29.55 -3.41 7.31
CA ARG A 87 -29.31 -4.86 7.16
C ARG A 87 -27.94 -5.29 7.69
N ILE A 88 -26.89 -4.51 7.44
CA ILE A 88 -25.53 -4.79 7.96
C ILE A 88 -25.27 -4.20 9.36
N LYS A 89 -26.23 -3.48 9.94
CA LYS A 89 -26.09 -2.71 11.20
C LYS A 89 -24.88 -1.78 11.17
N LEU A 90 -24.81 -0.96 10.12
CA LEU A 90 -23.68 -0.06 9.90
C LEU A 90 -23.53 0.93 11.06
N GLU A 91 -22.36 0.96 11.69
CA GLU A 91 -22.03 1.95 12.72
C GLU A 91 -21.93 3.36 12.12
N MET A 92 -22.82 4.25 12.55
CA MET A 92 -22.96 5.62 12.04
C MET A 92 -22.89 6.64 13.18
N PRO A 93 -22.33 7.84 12.95
CA PRO A 93 -22.15 8.86 13.98
C PRO A 93 -23.48 9.50 14.41
N LEU A 94 -23.71 9.60 15.70
CA LEU A 94 -24.88 10.27 16.28
C LEU A 94 -24.70 11.80 16.28
N ALA A 95 -25.82 12.52 16.15
CA ALA A 95 -25.87 13.98 16.22
C ALA A 95 -25.80 14.46 17.69
N GLY A 96 -25.08 15.55 17.94
CA GLY A 96 -24.96 16.17 19.28
C GLY A 96 -23.99 15.49 20.25
N SER A 97 -23.71 14.19 20.11
CA SER A 97 -22.71 13.47 20.90
C SER A 97 -21.31 13.53 20.27
N ALA A 98 -20.81 14.76 20.11
CA ALA A 98 -19.41 15.01 19.79
C ALA A 98 -18.54 14.64 21.01
N ASP A 99 -17.61 13.68 20.83
CA ASP A 99 -16.65 13.36 21.87
C ASP A 99 -15.66 14.54 22.01
N SER A 100 -15.79 15.25 23.11
CA SER A 100 -14.96 16.41 23.43
C SER A 100 -13.64 16.01 24.13
N GLU A 101 -13.47 14.72 24.48
CA GLU A 101 -12.33 14.20 25.25
C GLU A 101 -11.35 13.35 24.40
N GLY A 102 -11.19 13.70 23.12
CA GLY A 102 -10.13 13.18 22.27
C GLY A 102 -8.73 13.50 22.81
N LYS A 103 -8.14 12.54 23.55
CA LYS A 103 -6.84 12.60 24.27
C LYS A 103 -5.57 12.94 23.45
N LEU A 104 -5.69 13.27 22.17
CA LEU A 104 -4.58 13.60 21.27
C LEU A 104 -4.21 15.10 21.21
N LYS A 105 -4.86 15.96 22.01
CA LYS A 105 -4.57 17.40 22.08
C LYS A 105 -3.10 17.70 22.46
N TYR A 106 -2.53 16.90 23.37
CA TYR A 106 -1.24 17.16 24.03
C TYR A 106 0.02 17.08 23.14
N LEU A 107 -0.05 16.43 21.97
CA LEU A 107 1.08 16.32 21.03
C LEU A 107 1.02 17.35 19.88
N CYS A 108 -0.09 18.08 19.76
CA CYS A 108 -0.40 18.88 18.56
C CYS A 108 -0.77 20.33 18.85
N THR A 109 -0.86 20.74 20.12
CA THR A 109 -1.09 22.14 20.50
C THR A 109 0.19 22.79 20.99
N ASP A 110 0.80 23.57 20.11
CA ASP A 110 1.64 24.70 20.49
C ASP A 110 1.14 25.96 19.77
N SER A 111 1.05 27.07 20.48
CA SER A 111 0.44 28.32 20.01
C SER A 111 1.19 28.97 18.83
N GLU A 112 2.44 28.57 18.59
CA GLU A 112 3.29 29.09 17.52
C GLU A 112 3.26 28.25 16.21
N GLY A 113 2.36 27.27 16.10
CA GLY A 113 2.01 26.63 14.83
C GLY A 113 3.06 25.69 14.19
N LYS A 114 4.30 25.64 14.69
CA LYS A 114 5.37 24.79 14.13
C LYS A 114 5.09 23.29 14.24
N LEU A 115 4.48 22.79 15.32
CA LEU A 115 4.12 21.37 15.45
C LEU A 115 2.92 20.95 14.59
N LYS A 116 2.11 21.90 14.06
CA LYS A 116 0.90 21.59 13.28
C LYS A 116 1.18 20.80 11.99
N TYR A 117 2.43 20.83 11.50
CA TYR A 117 2.87 20.06 10.33
C TYR A 117 3.15 18.57 10.62
N LEU A 118 3.37 18.21 11.89
CA LEU A 118 3.67 16.85 12.35
C LEU A 118 2.42 16.08 12.82
N CYS A 119 1.24 16.66 12.62
CA CYS A 119 -0.03 16.12 13.11
C CYS A 119 -0.94 15.70 11.96
N THR A 120 -1.57 14.54 12.14
CA THR A 120 -2.66 14.02 11.30
C THR A 120 -3.88 14.96 11.36
N ASP A 121 -4.75 14.89 10.35
CA ASP A 121 -6.07 15.51 10.40
C ASP A 121 -6.92 14.93 11.54
N SER A 122 -7.39 15.82 12.41
CA SER A 122 -8.36 15.51 13.46
C SER A 122 -9.73 16.01 13.02
N GLU A 123 -10.61 15.09 12.63
CA GLU A 123 -12.05 15.35 12.71
C GLU A 123 -12.51 15.18 14.16
N VAL A 124 -13.67 15.77 14.49
CA VAL A 124 -14.33 15.52 15.77
C VAL A 124 -14.86 14.09 15.75
N ASP A 125 -14.46 13.28 16.74
CA ASP A 125 -15.03 11.96 16.94
C ASP A 125 -16.48 12.09 17.46
N PHE A 126 -17.33 11.18 17.02
CA PHE A 126 -18.74 11.11 17.44
C PHE A 126 -19.01 9.71 17.98
N VAL A 127 -19.81 9.61 19.05
CA VAL A 127 -20.34 8.31 19.47
C VAL A 127 -21.09 7.68 18.31
N THR A 128 -20.76 6.43 17.97
CA THR A 128 -21.44 5.67 16.92
C THR A 128 -22.55 4.80 17.51
N ALA A 129 -23.53 4.51 16.67
CA ALA A 129 -24.53 3.48 16.93
C ALA A 129 -24.86 2.73 15.62
N PRO A 130 -25.37 1.50 15.70
CA PRO A 130 -25.87 0.79 14.53
C PRO A 130 -27.04 1.56 13.89
N PHE A 131 -26.98 1.72 12.58
CA PHE A 131 -27.97 2.48 11.82
C PHE A 131 -29.36 1.84 11.83
N GLU A 132 -30.38 2.64 12.17
CA GLU A 132 -31.80 2.27 12.13
C GLU A 132 -32.58 3.30 11.31
N ILE A 133 -33.35 2.86 10.31
CA ILE A 133 -34.11 3.77 9.42
C ILE A 133 -35.17 4.54 10.22
N ARG A 134 -35.82 3.87 11.17
CA ARG A 134 -36.84 4.46 12.05
C ARG A 134 -36.30 5.60 12.93
N ARG A 135 -34.99 5.67 13.12
CA ARG A 135 -34.29 6.67 13.96
C ARG A 135 -33.27 7.48 13.16
N MET A 136 -33.44 7.58 11.84
CA MET A 136 -32.50 8.27 10.95
C MET A 136 -32.17 9.70 11.40
N TYR A 137 -33.13 10.42 11.99
CA TYR A 137 -32.97 11.79 12.51
C TYR A 137 -31.96 11.94 13.66
N VAL A 138 -31.56 10.84 14.31
CA VAL A 138 -30.55 10.86 15.39
C VAL A 138 -29.12 10.83 14.81
N PHE A 139 -28.94 10.48 13.54
CA PHE A 139 -27.62 10.37 12.91
C PHE A 139 -27.17 11.69 12.26
N LYS A 140 -25.88 11.99 12.37
CA LYS A 140 -25.30 13.24 11.84
C LYS A 140 -25.44 13.31 10.32
N GLY A 141 -26.00 14.42 9.82
CA GLY A 141 -26.08 14.72 8.39
C GLY A 141 -27.29 14.14 7.66
N TYR A 142 -28.30 13.63 8.38
CA TYR A 142 -29.51 13.01 7.79
C TYR A 142 -30.30 13.95 6.84
N GLU A 143 -30.15 15.26 7.01
CA GLU A 143 -30.88 16.30 6.27
C GLU A 143 -30.58 16.28 4.76
N ASN A 144 -29.39 15.83 4.36
CA ASN A 144 -28.90 15.87 2.98
C ASN A 144 -28.62 14.44 2.45
N PRO A 145 -29.55 13.82 1.71
CA PRO A 145 -29.42 12.45 1.20
C PRO A 145 -28.16 12.20 0.35
N ASP A 146 -27.72 13.21 -0.40
CA ASP A 146 -26.59 13.10 -1.32
C ASP A 146 -25.21 13.09 -0.61
N THR A 147 -25.15 13.65 0.61
CA THR A 147 -23.91 13.75 1.42
C THR A 147 -23.87 12.83 2.64
N PHE A 148 -25.03 12.34 3.12
CA PHE A 148 -25.13 11.42 4.27
C PHE A 148 -24.26 10.16 4.10
N PHE A 149 -24.38 9.50 2.95
CA PHE A 149 -23.50 8.39 2.58
C PHE A 149 -22.28 8.89 1.80
N ARG A 150 -21.09 8.73 2.38
CA ARG A 150 -19.79 9.02 1.74
C ARG A 150 -19.63 8.21 0.44
N PRO A 151 -18.96 8.71 -0.61
CA PRO A 151 -18.82 8.00 -1.89
C PRO A 151 -18.32 6.55 -1.73
N ALA A 152 -17.25 6.35 -0.94
CA ALA A 152 -16.70 5.02 -0.66
C ALA A 152 -17.69 4.08 0.06
N LEU A 153 -18.59 4.62 0.87
CA LEU A 153 -19.63 3.87 1.57
C LEU A 153 -20.80 3.52 0.65
N ARG A 154 -21.20 4.44 -0.26
CA ARG A 154 -22.19 4.15 -1.33
C ARG A 154 -21.72 3.00 -2.21
N TYR A 155 -20.44 3.00 -2.61
CA TYR A 155 -19.84 1.89 -3.34
C TYR A 155 -19.87 0.57 -2.55
N TYR A 156 -19.51 0.59 -1.27
CA TYR A 156 -19.56 -0.62 -0.43
C TYR A 156 -20.98 -1.18 -0.31
N LEU A 157 -21.99 -0.33 -0.10
CA LEU A 157 -23.40 -0.72 -0.06
C LEU A 157 -23.88 -1.26 -1.43
N PHE A 158 -23.44 -0.66 -2.54
CA PHE A 158 -23.73 -1.18 -3.88
C PHE A 158 -23.17 -2.60 -4.09
N CYS A 159 -21.93 -2.88 -3.68
CA CYS A 159 -21.37 -4.24 -3.76
C CYS A 159 -22.16 -5.28 -2.95
N LEU A 160 -22.86 -4.87 -1.88
CA LEU A 160 -23.73 -5.75 -1.10
C LEU A 160 -25.08 -6.04 -1.79
N ILE A 161 -25.56 -5.13 -2.65
CA ILE A 161 -26.72 -5.34 -3.53
C ILE A 161 -26.35 -6.25 -4.70
N THR A 162 -25.10 -6.18 -5.19
CA THR A 162 -24.66 -6.87 -6.41
C THR A 162 -23.62 -7.98 -6.20
N PRO A 163 -23.85 -8.98 -5.32
CA PRO A 163 -22.84 -10.01 -5.01
C PRO A 163 -22.51 -10.93 -6.20
N GLY A 164 -23.40 -11.02 -7.20
CA GLY A 164 -23.18 -11.79 -8.43
C GLY A 164 -22.37 -11.07 -9.50
N LEU A 165 -22.11 -9.77 -9.36
CA LEU A 165 -21.45 -8.95 -10.38
C LEU A 165 -20.01 -9.39 -10.72
N PRO A 166 -19.13 -9.74 -9.74
CA PRO A 166 -17.78 -10.22 -10.05
C PRO A 166 -17.77 -11.47 -10.94
N TYR A 167 -18.76 -12.36 -10.77
CA TYR A 167 -18.91 -13.55 -11.64
C TYR A 167 -19.30 -13.18 -13.08
N LEU A 168 -20.09 -12.11 -13.28
CA LEU A 168 -20.50 -11.62 -14.60
C LEU A 168 -19.38 -10.88 -15.34
N VAL A 169 -18.48 -10.21 -14.61
CA VAL A 169 -17.23 -9.67 -15.16
C VAL A 169 -16.28 -10.82 -15.53
N MET A 170 -16.10 -11.79 -14.64
CA MET A 170 -15.29 -13.00 -14.89
C MET A 170 -15.82 -13.82 -16.09
N SER A 171 -17.13 -13.94 -16.27
CA SER A 171 -17.75 -14.62 -17.42
C SER A 171 -17.71 -13.82 -18.73
N ARG A 172 -17.15 -12.59 -18.69
CA ARG A 172 -17.13 -11.59 -19.77
C ARG A 172 -18.52 -11.23 -20.29
N ALA A 173 -19.54 -11.30 -19.42
CA ALA A 173 -20.86 -10.75 -19.69
C ALA A 173 -20.81 -9.22 -19.67
N PHE A 174 -20.09 -8.63 -18.70
CA PHE A 174 -19.58 -7.26 -18.76
C PHE A 174 -18.09 -7.29 -19.16
N THR A 175 -17.61 -6.25 -19.84
CA THR A 175 -16.19 -6.13 -20.22
C THR A 175 -15.36 -5.42 -19.16
N ASP A 176 -15.95 -4.43 -18.49
CA ASP A 176 -15.28 -3.65 -17.46
C ASP A 176 -16.30 -3.03 -16.50
N GLU A 177 -15.84 -2.69 -15.30
CA GLU A 177 -16.63 -2.09 -14.23
C GLU A 177 -15.81 -1.06 -13.45
N PHE A 178 -16.38 0.11 -13.15
CA PHE A 178 -15.67 1.11 -12.36
C PHE A 178 -16.61 2.08 -11.61
N VAL A 179 -16.09 2.59 -10.50
CA VAL A 179 -16.66 3.71 -9.74
C VAL A 179 -16.20 5.01 -10.37
N LEU A 180 -17.10 5.97 -10.59
CA LEU A 180 -16.70 7.32 -10.95
C LEU A 180 -16.09 8.05 -9.76
N HIS A 181 -14.94 8.68 -9.98
CA HIS A 181 -14.44 9.69 -9.04
C HIS A 181 -15.31 10.96 -9.09
N ASP A 182 -15.25 11.78 -8.05
CA ASP A 182 -15.92 13.09 -8.05
C ASP A 182 -15.26 14.03 -9.11
N LYS A 183 -16.07 14.91 -9.71
CA LYS A 183 -15.63 15.85 -10.75
C LYS A 183 -14.79 16.99 -10.17
N THR A 184 -13.66 17.30 -10.80
CA THR A 184 -12.79 18.46 -10.49
C THR A 184 -13.42 19.79 -10.91
N ASP A 185 -13.01 20.92 -10.35
CA ASP A 185 -13.55 22.25 -10.71
C ASP A 185 -13.35 22.61 -12.20
N ALA A 186 -12.26 22.14 -12.82
CA ALA A 186 -12.02 22.27 -14.27
C ALA A 186 -13.07 21.55 -15.13
N ASP A 187 -13.85 20.63 -14.55
CA ASP A 187 -14.92 19.86 -15.18
C ASP A 187 -16.32 20.37 -14.78
N ARG A 188 -16.39 21.47 -14.04
CA ARG A 188 -17.60 22.10 -13.47
C ARG A 188 -17.75 23.56 -13.92
N ILE A 189 -17.38 23.85 -15.17
CA ILE A 189 -17.40 25.21 -15.76
C ILE A 189 -18.78 25.89 -15.59
N ASP A 190 -19.86 25.10 -15.53
CA ASP A 190 -21.25 25.55 -15.36
C ASP A 190 -21.67 25.89 -13.91
N LEU A 191 -20.80 25.74 -12.90
CA LEU A 191 -21.14 25.86 -11.46
C LEU A 191 -20.30 26.89 -10.68
N MET A 192 -19.81 27.94 -11.34
CA MET A 192 -19.27 29.11 -10.65
C MET A 192 -20.40 30.04 -10.17
N GLU A 193 -20.36 30.45 -8.90
CA GLU A 193 -21.11 31.63 -8.44
C GLU A 193 -20.53 32.91 -9.10
N PRO A 194 -21.31 34.00 -9.21
CA PRO A 194 -20.85 35.26 -9.79
C PRO A 194 -19.58 35.84 -9.14
N ASP A 195 -19.36 35.51 -7.86
CA ASP A 195 -18.24 35.98 -7.05
C ASP A 195 -16.96 35.11 -7.18
N GLY A 196 -16.98 34.09 -8.06
CA GLY A 196 -15.80 33.26 -8.36
C GLY A 196 -15.41 32.25 -7.28
N VAL A 197 -16.25 32.06 -6.26
CA VAL A 197 -16.07 31.04 -5.22
C VAL A 197 -16.68 29.71 -5.69
N PRO A 198 -15.95 28.57 -5.66
CA PRO A 198 -16.53 27.27 -5.96
C PRO A 198 -17.52 26.84 -4.88
N LEU A 199 -18.80 26.65 -5.26
CA LEU A 199 -19.90 26.33 -4.35
C LEU A 199 -19.69 25.02 -3.56
N VAL A 200 -18.91 24.08 -4.10
CA VAL A 200 -18.59 22.79 -3.47
C VAL A 200 -17.15 22.40 -3.79
N THR A 201 -16.25 22.52 -2.81
CA THR A 201 -14.84 22.08 -2.94
C THR A 201 -14.75 20.60 -3.33
N ASP A 202 -14.09 20.28 -4.44
CA ASP A 202 -13.85 18.89 -4.85
C ASP A 202 -13.01 18.12 -3.80
N PRO A 203 -13.51 17.02 -3.21
CA PRO A 203 -12.77 16.23 -2.23
C PRO A 203 -11.50 15.60 -2.81
N ARG A 204 -11.45 15.33 -4.12
CA ARG A 204 -10.25 14.81 -4.79
C ARG A 204 -9.15 15.87 -4.87
N GLN A 205 -9.50 17.09 -5.28
CA GLN A 205 -8.60 18.23 -5.34
C GLN A 205 -8.14 18.68 -3.94
N ASP A 206 -9.02 18.69 -2.94
CA ASP A 206 -8.63 18.96 -1.54
C ASP A 206 -7.66 17.89 -0.99
N LEU A 207 -7.92 16.61 -1.27
CA LEU A 207 -7.00 15.53 -0.92
C LEU A 207 -5.64 15.71 -1.60
N GLN A 208 -5.61 15.99 -2.91
CA GLN A 208 -4.38 16.27 -3.65
C GLN A 208 -3.61 17.45 -3.04
N ASN A 209 -4.30 18.57 -2.80
CA ASN A 209 -3.72 19.78 -2.21
C ASN A 209 -3.20 19.58 -0.78
N THR A 210 -3.81 18.66 -0.03
CA THR A 210 -3.45 18.37 1.37
C THR A 210 -2.29 17.37 1.45
N TRP A 211 -2.31 16.32 0.61
CA TRP A 211 -1.48 15.11 0.75
C TRP A 211 -0.22 15.11 -0.14
N SER A 212 -0.25 15.74 -1.32
CA SER A 212 0.90 15.75 -2.25
C SER A 212 2.06 16.70 -1.85
N ARG A 213 1.98 17.34 -0.68
CA ARG A 213 3.00 18.28 -0.20
C ARG A 213 4.13 17.53 0.52
N PHE A 214 5.37 17.86 0.18
CA PHE A 214 6.55 17.36 0.88
C PHE A 214 6.56 17.71 2.37
N PHE A 215 7.11 16.83 3.19
CA PHE A 215 7.33 16.99 4.65
C PHE A 215 6.08 17.31 5.48
N LYS A 216 4.91 16.81 5.09
CA LYS A 216 3.68 16.89 5.88
C LYS A 216 3.19 15.48 6.26
N TYR A 217 2.61 15.35 7.46
CA TYR A 217 1.89 14.12 7.81
C TYR A 217 0.67 13.88 6.92
N GLN A 218 0.43 12.61 6.64
CA GLN A 218 -0.67 12.11 5.81
C GLN A 218 -2.06 12.39 6.43
N PRO A 219 -3.05 12.86 5.65
CA PRO A 219 -4.41 13.13 6.13
C PRO A 219 -5.25 11.84 6.12
N LEU A 220 -5.19 11.07 7.20
CA LEU A 220 -5.86 9.77 7.33
C LEU A 220 -7.38 9.85 7.25
N TRP A 221 -7.99 10.89 7.81
CA TRP A 221 -9.45 11.05 7.74
C TRP A 221 -9.92 11.39 6.32
N LYS A 222 -9.25 12.32 5.63
CA LYS A 222 -9.57 12.61 4.22
C LYS A 222 -9.37 11.38 3.32
N ILE A 223 -8.26 10.64 3.48
CA ILE A 223 -8.02 9.38 2.75
C ILE A 223 -9.15 8.38 3.06
N ARG A 224 -9.57 8.24 4.33
CA ARG A 224 -10.66 7.33 4.72
C ARG A 224 -12.00 7.71 4.10
N ASN A 225 -12.31 8.99 4.02
CA ASN A 225 -13.58 9.48 3.51
C ASN A 225 -13.70 9.28 1.99
N TYR A 226 -12.59 9.39 1.26
CA TYR A 226 -12.54 9.28 -0.20
C TYR A 226 -12.30 7.83 -0.69
N PHE A 227 -11.29 7.15 -0.13
CA PHE A 227 -10.86 5.81 -0.54
C PHE A 227 -11.39 4.68 0.35
N GLY A 228 -12.02 4.99 1.47
CA GLY A 228 -12.53 4.01 2.43
C GLY A 228 -11.52 3.56 3.48
N ALA A 229 -12.01 2.86 4.51
CA ALA A 229 -11.24 2.47 5.69
C ALA A 229 -10.00 1.61 5.37
N LYS A 230 -10.10 0.67 4.41
CA LYS A 230 -9.00 -0.24 4.06
C LYS A 230 -7.75 0.52 3.59
N ILE A 231 -7.93 1.49 2.71
CA ILE A 231 -6.84 2.26 2.08
C ILE A 231 -6.24 3.24 3.10
N ALA A 232 -7.08 3.90 3.90
CA ALA A 232 -6.61 4.74 4.99
C ALA A 232 -5.81 3.98 6.05
N LEU A 233 -6.19 2.73 6.35
CA LEU A 233 -5.50 1.89 7.32
C LEU A 233 -4.10 1.50 6.85
N TYR A 234 -3.96 1.21 5.55
CA TYR A 234 -2.66 1.01 4.91
C TYR A 234 -1.77 2.25 5.02
N PHE A 235 -2.29 3.45 4.74
CA PHE A 235 -1.50 4.67 4.92
C PHE A 235 -1.17 4.95 6.38
N ALA A 236 -2.12 4.80 7.32
CA ALA A 236 -1.89 4.94 8.76
C ALA A 236 -0.70 4.09 9.23
N TRP A 237 -0.70 2.83 8.81
CA TRP A 237 0.37 1.86 8.99
C TRP A 237 1.68 2.26 8.30
N SER A 238 1.63 2.80 7.07
CA SER A 238 2.79 3.22 6.27
C SER A 238 3.52 4.42 6.91
N GLY A 239 2.78 5.36 7.49
CA GLY A 239 3.34 6.44 8.30
C GLY A 239 3.88 5.95 9.64
N LEU A 240 3.22 4.99 10.29
CA LEU A 240 3.62 4.54 11.63
C LEU A 240 4.99 3.86 11.67
N LEU A 241 5.33 2.90 10.78
CA LEU A 241 6.72 2.40 10.84
C LEU A 241 7.71 3.41 10.26
N ALA A 242 7.37 4.16 9.22
CA ALA A 242 8.25 5.20 8.69
C ALA A 242 8.69 6.18 9.79
N THR A 243 7.77 6.56 10.67
CA THR A 243 8.04 7.40 11.84
C THR A 243 8.81 6.63 12.94
N SER A 244 8.45 5.37 13.22
CA SER A 244 9.19 4.54 14.20
C SER A 244 10.63 4.21 13.79
N LEU A 245 10.96 4.26 12.49
CA LEU A 245 12.30 3.98 11.94
C LEU A 245 13.30 5.12 12.17
N TRP A 246 12.85 6.34 12.45
CA TRP A 246 13.77 7.47 12.67
C TRP A 246 14.72 7.24 13.85
N ILE A 247 14.22 6.64 14.94
CA ILE A 247 15.05 6.40 16.13
C ILE A 247 16.19 5.39 15.82
N PRO A 248 15.94 4.17 15.29
CA PRO A 248 17.01 3.30 14.83
C PRO A 248 17.89 3.93 13.75
N ALA A 249 17.33 4.66 12.80
CA ALA A 249 18.10 5.26 11.70
C ALA A 249 19.11 6.29 12.23
N ILE A 250 18.70 7.18 13.14
CA ILE A 250 19.59 8.17 13.76
C ILE A 250 20.69 7.46 14.58
N ILE A 251 20.33 6.48 15.42
CA ILE A 251 21.32 5.73 16.21
C ILE A 251 22.30 4.99 15.28
N GLY A 252 21.80 4.34 14.22
CA GLY A 252 22.62 3.64 13.23
C GLY A 252 23.57 4.56 12.46
N ILE A 253 23.12 5.78 12.13
CA ILE A 253 23.98 6.81 11.52
C ILE A 253 25.09 7.22 12.51
N CYS A 254 24.78 7.43 13.78
CA CYS A 254 25.80 7.74 14.79
C CYS A 254 26.85 6.62 14.94
N VAL A 255 26.41 5.36 14.97
CA VAL A 255 27.31 4.18 15.05
C VAL A 255 28.16 4.04 13.78
N PHE A 256 27.61 4.35 12.61
CA PHE A 256 28.35 4.34 11.35
C PHE A 256 29.38 5.48 11.26
N ILE A 257 29.04 6.70 11.71
CA ILE A 257 29.99 7.82 11.78
C ILE A 257 31.15 7.49 12.74
N HIS A 258 30.87 6.88 13.88
CA HIS A 258 31.93 6.40 14.79
C HIS A 258 32.85 5.38 14.09
N GLY A 259 32.28 4.42 13.36
CA GLY A 259 33.04 3.45 12.57
C GLY A 259 33.94 4.10 11.51
N LEU A 260 33.43 5.11 10.79
CA LEU A 260 34.21 5.88 9.82
C LEU A 260 35.41 6.56 10.46
N HIS A 261 35.23 7.20 11.63
CA HIS A 261 36.32 7.86 12.33
C HIS A 261 37.41 6.84 12.75
N SER A 262 37.01 5.75 13.41
CA SER A 262 37.97 4.72 13.88
C SER A 262 38.78 4.05 12.76
N VAL A 263 38.22 3.93 11.56
CA VAL A 263 38.93 3.33 10.42
C VAL A 263 39.75 4.39 9.65
N SER A 264 39.32 5.66 9.65
CA SER A 264 40.05 6.74 8.98
C SER A 264 41.42 7.01 9.61
N GLU A 265 41.52 6.99 10.93
CA GLU A 265 42.79 7.21 11.65
C GLU A 265 43.84 6.14 11.26
N VAL A 266 43.45 4.87 11.29
CA VAL A 266 44.29 3.73 10.87
C VAL A 266 44.66 3.80 9.38
N ALA A 267 43.77 4.32 8.53
CA ALA A 267 44.03 4.47 7.10
C ALA A 267 45.03 5.62 6.81
N THR A 268 45.00 6.72 7.57
CA THR A 268 45.94 7.83 7.41
C THR A 268 47.38 7.43 7.73
N ASP A 269 47.59 6.60 8.74
CA ASP A 269 48.93 6.10 9.12
C ASP A 269 49.54 5.20 8.04
N LEU A 270 48.71 4.36 7.40
CA LEU A 270 49.14 3.48 6.31
C LEU A 270 49.38 4.25 4.99
N ALA A 271 48.62 5.31 4.72
CA ALA A 271 48.77 6.12 3.51
C ALA A 271 50.08 6.91 3.48
N ALA A 272 50.61 7.32 4.64
CA ALA A 272 51.86 8.07 4.76
C ALA A 272 53.11 7.31 4.25
N LEU A 273 53.01 5.99 4.07
CA LEU A 273 54.09 5.09 3.61
C LEU A 273 54.13 4.88 2.08
N SER A 274 53.16 5.40 1.30
CA SER A 274 52.90 5.00 -0.09
C SER A 274 53.18 6.08 -1.15
N ASN A 275 54.42 6.57 -1.25
CA ASN A 275 54.74 7.75 -2.09
C ASN A 275 55.07 7.49 -3.58
N ASN A 276 55.32 6.25 -4.02
CA ASN A 276 55.79 5.93 -5.38
C ASN A 276 54.77 5.13 -6.23
N LEU A 277 53.71 5.80 -6.70
CA LEU A 277 52.69 5.23 -7.61
C LEU A 277 52.28 6.21 -8.71
N THR A 278 51.88 5.70 -9.88
CA THR A 278 51.39 6.50 -11.02
C THR A 278 49.99 7.07 -10.76
N ALA A 279 49.55 8.02 -11.59
CA ALA A 279 48.25 8.69 -11.40
C ALA A 279 47.04 7.73 -11.51
N ALA A 280 47.07 6.75 -12.42
CA ALA A 280 46.00 5.77 -12.57
C ALA A 280 45.96 4.78 -11.38
N GLU A 281 47.12 4.30 -10.94
CA GLU A 281 47.25 3.44 -9.75
C GLU A 281 46.79 4.16 -8.48
N LYS A 282 47.11 5.44 -8.33
CA LYS A 282 46.63 6.28 -7.21
C LYS A 282 45.12 6.41 -7.18
N VAL A 283 44.46 6.56 -8.33
CA VAL A 283 42.98 6.61 -8.39
C VAL A 283 42.38 5.24 -8.03
N ALA A 284 42.91 4.14 -8.58
CA ALA A 284 42.46 2.79 -8.24
C ALA A 284 42.64 2.49 -6.75
N GLN A 285 43.84 2.75 -6.20
CA GLN A 285 44.16 2.56 -4.78
C GLN A 285 43.30 3.46 -3.88
N MET A 286 43.00 4.71 -4.27
CA MET A 286 42.10 5.60 -3.52
C MET A 286 40.66 5.07 -3.49
N VAL A 287 40.17 4.52 -4.61
CA VAL A 287 38.84 3.90 -4.68
C VAL A 287 38.78 2.63 -3.82
N ASP A 288 39.79 1.76 -3.90
CA ASP A 288 39.86 0.54 -3.10
C ASP A 288 40.04 0.83 -1.60
N ALA A 289 40.85 1.84 -1.25
CA ALA A 289 41.00 2.31 0.13
C ALA A 289 39.68 2.89 0.66
N SER A 290 39.01 3.75 -0.10
CA SER A 290 37.71 4.33 0.29
C SER A 290 36.64 3.25 0.48
N LEU A 291 36.59 2.28 -0.43
CA LEU A 291 35.68 1.13 -0.36
C LEU A 291 36.05 0.19 0.80
N GLY A 292 37.33 0.03 1.12
CA GLY A 292 37.83 -0.71 2.27
C GLY A 292 37.45 -0.06 3.59
N ILE A 293 37.65 1.26 3.73
CA ILE A 293 37.25 2.08 4.88
C ILE A 293 35.73 1.96 5.09
N PHE A 294 34.94 2.19 4.04
CA PHE A 294 33.48 2.07 4.08
C PHE A 294 33.03 0.68 4.55
N LYS A 295 33.60 -0.39 3.99
CA LYS A 295 33.24 -1.78 4.35
C LYS A 295 33.64 -2.15 5.79
N LYS A 296 34.80 -1.69 6.27
CA LYS A 296 35.27 -1.96 7.65
C LYS A 296 34.51 -1.15 8.71
N SER A 297 33.97 0.03 8.36
CA SER A 297 33.23 0.92 9.28
C SER A 297 31.97 0.29 9.92
N PHE A 298 31.43 -0.78 9.34
CA PHE A 298 30.24 -1.47 9.86
C PHE A 298 30.53 -2.44 11.03
N ASP A 299 31.77 -2.91 11.17
CA ASP A 299 32.17 -3.87 12.18
C ASP A 299 33.03 -3.16 13.24
N ASN A 300 32.37 -2.59 14.25
CA ASN A 300 32.98 -1.85 15.35
C ASN A 300 32.43 -2.32 16.71
N ASP A 301 33.11 -1.96 17.80
CA ASP A 301 32.77 -2.41 19.15
C ASP A 301 31.37 -1.95 19.65
N ILE A 302 30.77 -0.96 18.99
CA ILE A 302 29.44 -0.43 19.32
C ILE A 302 28.32 -1.20 18.57
N THR A 303 28.62 -1.79 17.41
CA THR A 303 27.67 -2.56 16.59
C THR A 303 26.90 -3.65 17.37
N PRO A 304 27.48 -4.44 18.30
CA PRO A 304 26.73 -5.40 19.12
C PRO A 304 25.63 -4.75 19.99
N TYR A 305 25.88 -3.57 20.55
CA TYR A 305 24.90 -2.84 21.37
C TYR A 305 23.77 -2.27 20.50
N TYR A 306 24.11 -1.73 19.32
CA TYR A 306 23.12 -1.28 18.34
C TYR A 306 22.26 -2.45 17.82
N THR A 307 22.85 -3.62 17.61
CA THR A 307 22.14 -4.85 17.28
C THR A 307 21.08 -5.20 18.34
N LEU A 308 21.43 -5.10 19.63
CA LEU A 308 20.48 -5.29 20.72
C LEU A 308 19.36 -4.23 20.73
N VAL A 309 19.68 -2.97 20.43
CA VAL A 309 18.68 -1.89 20.27
C VAL A 309 17.72 -2.18 19.11
N ILE A 310 18.19 -2.65 17.95
CA ILE A 310 17.32 -3.05 16.82
C ILE A 310 16.43 -4.23 17.21
N CYS A 311 16.99 -5.26 17.84
CA CYS A 311 16.23 -6.44 18.29
C CYS A 311 15.14 -6.09 19.31
N LEU A 312 15.39 -5.13 20.21
CA LEU A 312 14.39 -4.59 21.12
C LEU A 312 13.38 -3.69 20.40
N TRP A 313 13.82 -2.80 19.50
CA TRP A 313 12.96 -1.94 18.69
C TRP A 313 11.96 -2.76 17.86
N GLY A 314 12.43 -3.78 17.14
CA GLY A 314 11.58 -4.62 16.28
C GLY A 314 10.50 -5.38 17.06
N ARG A 315 10.78 -5.72 18.33
CA ARG A 315 9.82 -6.35 19.25
C ARG A 315 8.90 -5.34 19.94
N LYS A 316 9.40 -4.17 20.38
CA LYS A 316 8.64 -3.10 21.06
C LYS A 316 7.68 -2.37 20.12
N THR A 317 8.12 -2.00 18.93
CA THR A 317 7.26 -1.40 17.89
C THR A 317 6.20 -2.38 17.40
N MET A 318 6.48 -3.68 17.45
CA MET A 318 5.46 -4.71 17.33
C MET A 318 4.44 -4.68 18.46
N PHE A 319 4.86 -4.59 19.72
CA PHE A 319 4.02 -4.91 20.88
C PHE A 319 3.14 -3.74 21.40
N TYR A 320 3.25 -2.54 20.83
CA TYR A 320 2.27 -1.48 21.09
C TYR A 320 0.91 -1.83 20.45
N PRO A 321 -0.24 -1.66 21.14
CA PRO A 321 -1.54 -2.08 20.62
C PRO A 321 -2.12 -1.18 19.52
N ALA A 322 -1.42 -0.11 19.14
CA ALA A 322 -1.84 0.83 18.10
C ALA A 322 -1.14 0.52 16.76
N HIS A 323 -1.76 -0.35 15.95
CA HIS A 323 -1.48 -0.64 14.53
C HIS A 323 -0.08 -1.17 14.13
N ARG A 324 -0.01 -2.21 13.28
CA ARG A 324 1.22 -3.01 13.15
C ARG A 324 1.67 -3.33 11.71
N GLN A 325 2.67 -2.58 11.22
CA GLN A 325 3.90 -2.92 10.45
C GLN A 325 3.92 -3.96 9.27
N PHE A 326 4.98 -4.12 8.43
CA PHE A 326 5.69 -3.19 7.50
C PHE A 326 6.77 -3.87 6.58
N LEU A 327 7.15 -3.26 5.42
CA LEU A 327 8.34 -3.53 4.50
C LEU A 327 8.42 -4.92 3.79
N LYS A 328 9.03 -5.18 2.60
CA LYS A 328 10.18 -4.56 1.84
C LYS A 328 10.24 -4.95 0.33
N PHE A 329 11.16 -4.34 -0.46
CA PHE A 329 11.35 -4.53 -1.94
C PHE A 329 12.53 -5.40 -2.42
N ALA A 330 12.46 -5.87 -3.70
CA ALA A 330 13.53 -6.60 -4.40
C ALA A 330 13.57 -6.50 -5.95
N ALA A 331 14.72 -6.10 -6.53
CA ALA A 331 15.10 -6.23 -7.96
C ALA A 331 16.39 -7.08 -8.12
N SER A 332 17.03 -7.33 -9.28
CA SER A 332 16.72 -7.13 -10.72
C SER A 332 17.26 -8.25 -11.63
N ALA A 333 18.04 -9.22 -11.10
CA ALA A 333 18.43 -10.45 -11.80
C ALA A 333 17.56 -11.64 -11.35
N SER A 334 17.14 -11.61 -10.08
CA SER A 334 16.11 -12.50 -9.54
C SER A 334 14.71 -12.22 -10.09
N THR A 335 14.47 -11.08 -10.75
CA THR A 335 13.15 -10.72 -11.30
C THR A 335 12.66 -11.65 -12.39
N LEU A 336 13.53 -12.23 -13.24
CA LEU A 336 13.09 -13.23 -14.22
C LEU A 336 12.57 -14.50 -13.52
N ILE A 337 13.29 -14.95 -12.48
CA ILE A 337 12.90 -16.09 -11.66
C ILE A 337 11.64 -15.77 -10.83
N PHE A 338 11.47 -14.53 -10.35
CA PHE A 338 10.25 -14.09 -9.70
C PHE A 338 9.07 -14.04 -10.67
N MET A 339 9.17 -13.42 -11.86
CA MET A 339 8.10 -13.43 -12.87
C MET A 339 7.63 -14.86 -13.21
N ILE A 340 8.57 -15.80 -13.35
CA ILE A 340 8.25 -17.22 -13.57
C ILE A 340 7.54 -17.81 -12.34
N TYR A 341 8.05 -17.56 -11.13
CA TYR A 341 7.44 -18.06 -9.90
C TYR A 341 6.07 -17.44 -9.60
N ASP A 342 5.84 -16.17 -9.92
CA ASP A 342 4.58 -15.47 -9.71
C ASP A 342 3.47 -16.12 -10.56
N VAL A 343 3.76 -16.42 -11.83
CA VAL A 343 2.88 -17.17 -12.72
C VAL A 343 2.65 -18.61 -12.21
N LEU A 344 3.66 -19.26 -11.63
CA LEU A 344 3.51 -20.60 -11.05
C LEU A 344 2.69 -20.58 -9.76
N ALA A 345 2.95 -19.64 -8.85
CA ALA A 345 2.26 -19.50 -7.56
C ALA A 345 0.78 -19.16 -7.76
N TRP A 346 0.47 -18.29 -8.72
CA TRP A 346 -0.89 -18.01 -9.17
C TRP A 346 -1.57 -19.29 -9.70
N LYS A 347 -0.96 -19.99 -10.67
CA LYS A 347 -1.51 -21.24 -11.24
C LYS A 347 -1.71 -22.35 -10.19
N LEU A 348 -0.80 -22.49 -9.23
CA LEU A 348 -0.92 -23.46 -8.14
C LEU A 348 -2.06 -23.10 -7.20
N THR A 349 -2.24 -21.83 -6.87
CA THR A 349 -3.30 -21.36 -5.98
C THR A 349 -4.68 -21.41 -6.65
N ASP A 350 -4.76 -21.21 -7.97
CA ASP A 350 -5.95 -21.51 -8.79
C ASP A 350 -6.27 -23.02 -8.76
N TRP A 351 -5.26 -23.88 -8.91
CA TRP A 351 -5.43 -25.33 -8.88
C TRP A 351 -5.86 -25.86 -7.49
N GLU A 352 -5.44 -25.20 -6.41
CA GLU A 352 -5.89 -25.48 -5.03
C GLU A 352 -7.37 -25.13 -4.79
N ASN A 353 -8.02 -24.37 -5.69
CA ASN A 353 -9.47 -24.10 -5.72
C ASN A 353 -10.06 -23.68 -4.35
N HIS A 354 -9.52 -22.61 -3.78
CA HIS A 354 -9.94 -22.11 -2.47
C HIS A 354 -11.39 -21.59 -2.46
N ARG A 355 -12.19 -22.03 -1.48
CA ARG A 355 -13.61 -21.66 -1.32
C ARG A 355 -13.90 -20.15 -1.13
N THR A 356 -12.91 -19.36 -0.72
CA THR A 356 -13.09 -17.96 -0.29
C THR A 356 -11.87 -17.13 -0.68
N GLN A 357 -12.08 -15.91 -1.17
CA GLN A 357 -11.00 -15.01 -1.61
C GLN A 357 -9.92 -14.80 -0.53
N THR A 358 -10.29 -14.61 0.74
CA THR A 358 -9.30 -14.49 1.84
C THR A 358 -8.33 -15.67 1.90
N ARG A 359 -8.84 -16.91 1.83
CA ARG A 359 -7.98 -18.11 1.85
C ARG A 359 -7.12 -18.25 0.60
N TYR A 360 -7.61 -17.75 -0.54
CA TYR A 360 -6.86 -17.70 -1.79
C TYR A 360 -5.68 -16.72 -1.66
N ASP A 361 -5.97 -15.48 -1.24
CA ASP A 361 -4.96 -14.43 -1.08
C ASP A 361 -3.91 -14.81 -0.02
N ASP A 362 -4.36 -15.37 1.11
CA ASP A 362 -3.52 -15.95 2.17
C ASP A 362 -2.59 -17.05 1.61
N ALA A 363 -3.13 -18.03 0.89
CA ALA A 363 -2.34 -19.13 0.34
C ALA A 363 -1.37 -18.68 -0.77
N LEU A 364 -1.73 -17.65 -1.54
CA LEU A 364 -0.85 -17.03 -2.53
C LEU A 364 0.30 -16.27 -1.85
N ILE A 365 0.00 -15.46 -0.84
CA ILE A 365 1.00 -14.67 -0.10
C ILE A 365 2.03 -15.56 0.59
N MET A 366 1.63 -16.67 1.22
CA MET A 366 2.60 -17.59 1.82
C MET A 366 3.57 -18.18 0.80
N LYS A 367 3.09 -18.54 -0.40
CA LYS A 367 3.94 -19.07 -1.48
C LYS A 367 4.92 -18.01 -1.97
N LEU A 368 4.41 -16.83 -2.32
CA LEU A 368 5.21 -15.68 -2.78
C LEU A 368 6.25 -15.26 -1.74
N PHE A 369 5.84 -15.09 -0.47
CA PHE A 369 6.72 -14.73 0.63
C PHE A 369 7.80 -15.80 0.87
N ALA A 370 7.46 -17.09 0.94
CA ALA A 370 8.44 -18.14 1.21
C ALA A 370 9.52 -18.19 0.13
N PHE A 371 9.12 -18.10 -1.14
CA PHE A 371 10.06 -18.08 -2.26
C PHE A 371 10.91 -16.81 -2.29
N GLN A 372 10.30 -15.65 -2.07
CA GLN A 372 10.99 -14.35 -1.97
C GLN A 372 11.98 -14.32 -0.80
N PHE A 373 11.62 -14.91 0.35
CA PHE A 373 12.49 -15.03 1.51
C PHE A 373 13.71 -15.91 1.21
N VAL A 374 13.49 -17.14 0.71
CA VAL A 374 14.59 -18.05 0.37
C VAL A 374 15.51 -17.43 -0.68
N ASN A 375 14.97 -16.95 -1.80
CA ASN A 375 15.79 -16.41 -2.90
C ASN A 375 16.60 -15.16 -2.47
N ASN A 376 16.02 -14.28 -1.64
CA ASN A 376 16.70 -13.04 -1.24
C ASN A 376 17.70 -13.21 -0.09
N TYR A 377 17.46 -14.13 0.84
CA TYR A 377 18.28 -14.28 2.03
C TYR A 377 19.25 -15.48 1.98
N THR A 378 19.05 -16.49 1.12
CA THR A 378 19.96 -17.67 1.08
C THR A 378 21.42 -17.29 0.84
N THR A 379 21.71 -16.38 -0.08
CA THR A 379 23.08 -15.91 -0.33
C THR A 379 23.66 -15.17 0.89
N LEU A 380 22.84 -14.43 1.64
CA LEU A 380 23.25 -13.75 2.86
C LEU A 380 23.53 -14.74 4.00
N PHE A 381 22.64 -15.72 4.22
CA PHE A 381 22.84 -16.81 5.18
C PHE A 381 24.11 -17.63 4.85
N TYR A 382 24.35 -17.91 3.57
CA TYR A 382 25.55 -18.61 3.12
C TYR A 382 26.83 -17.82 3.44
N ILE A 383 26.90 -16.53 3.07
CA ILE A 383 28.05 -15.67 3.35
C ILE A 383 28.27 -15.49 4.86
N ALA A 384 27.20 -15.33 5.64
CA ALA A 384 27.26 -15.07 7.08
C ALA A 384 27.71 -16.28 7.92
N PHE A 385 27.23 -17.48 7.58
CA PHE A 385 27.32 -18.65 8.48
C PHE A 385 27.94 -19.91 7.87
N LEU A 386 27.92 -20.08 6.54
CA LEU A 386 28.37 -21.32 5.89
C LEU A 386 29.71 -21.18 5.16
N ARG A 387 30.14 -19.94 4.85
CA ARG A 387 31.38 -19.68 4.11
C ARG A 387 32.67 -19.88 4.94
N GLY A 388 32.55 -19.83 6.27
CA GLY A 388 33.67 -20.01 7.21
C GLY A 388 34.77 -18.95 7.06
N ASP A 389 35.97 -19.25 7.54
CA ASP A 389 37.12 -18.33 7.53
C ASP A 389 37.68 -18.01 6.13
N SER A 390 37.13 -18.59 5.07
CA SER A 390 37.51 -18.41 3.65
C SER A 390 37.07 -17.05 3.06
N CYS A 391 37.27 -15.97 3.82
CA CYS A 391 36.78 -14.61 3.56
C CYS A 391 37.92 -13.57 3.53
N GLY A 392 38.64 -13.52 2.41
CA GLY A 392 39.63 -12.48 2.14
C GLY A 392 40.87 -12.54 3.04
N VAL A 393 41.62 -11.44 3.09
CA VAL A 393 42.96 -11.38 3.71
C VAL A 393 42.90 -11.40 5.25
N ASP A 394 41.82 -10.90 5.85
CA ASP A 394 41.66 -10.79 7.31
C ASP A 394 40.81 -11.94 7.92
N ASN A 395 40.52 -12.98 7.12
CA ASN A 395 39.53 -14.04 7.36
C ASN A 395 38.11 -13.51 7.70
N ASN A 396 37.81 -12.23 7.46
CA ASN A 396 36.61 -11.53 7.92
C ASN A 396 35.53 -11.47 6.81
N CYS A 397 34.38 -12.11 7.03
CA CYS A 397 33.26 -12.08 6.07
C CYS A 397 32.41 -10.79 6.13
N MET A 398 32.45 -10.03 7.22
CA MET A 398 31.57 -8.85 7.42
C MET A 398 31.70 -7.76 6.33
N PRO A 399 32.90 -7.39 5.83
CA PRO A 399 33.06 -6.50 4.68
C PRO A 399 32.31 -6.94 3.41
N MET A 400 32.24 -8.25 3.15
CA MET A 400 31.54 -8.81 2.00
C MET A 400 30.03 -8.84 2.24
N LEU A 401 29.60 -9.25 3.45
CA LEU A 401 28.20 -9.28 3.84
C LEU A 401 27.57 -7.88 3.82
N SER A 402 28.25 -6.88 4.38
CA SER A 402 27.78 -5.49 4.40
C SER A 402 27.59 -4.94 2.98
N PHE A 403 28.56 -5.17 2.08
CA PHE A 403 28.44 -4.74 0.68
C PHE A 403 27.29 -5.45 -0.07
N GLN A 404 27.06 -6.74 0.23
CA GLN A 404 25.91 -7.48 -0.30
C GLN A 404 24.58 -6.91 0.24
N VAL A 405 24.49 -6.57 1.53
CA VAL A 405 23.29 -5.94 2.10
C VAL A 405 23.07 -4.53 1.54
N PHE A 406 24.13 -3.74 1.38
CA PHE A 406 24.08 -2.39 0.78
C PHE A 406 23.54 -2.41 -0.65
N THR A 407 24.09 -3.27 -1.52
CA THR A 407 23.58 -3.47 -2.88
C THR A 407 22.14 -3.98 -2.86
N LEU A 408 21.78 -4.88 -1.93
CA LEU A 408 20.40 -5.34 -1.76
C LEU A 408 19.43 -4.28 -1.19
N MET A 409 19.90 -3.20 -0.55
CA MET A 409 19.05 -2.11 -0.03
C MET A 409 18.92 -0.94 -1.01
N ILE A 410 19.90 -0.72 -1.90
CA ILE A 410 19.92 0.40 -2.86
C ILE A 410 19.53 -0.04 -4.27
N SER A 411 20.16 -1.10 -4.81
CA SER A 411 19.89 -1.55 -6.18
C SER A 411 18.49 -2.17 -6.34
N LYS A 412 17.83 -2.50 -5.23
CA LYS A 412 16.53 -3.17 -5.22
C LYS A 412 15.31 -2.23 -5.28
N PRO A 413 15.22 -1.13 -4.52
CA PRO A 413 14.13 -0.16 -4.69
C PRO A 413 14.29 0.73 -5.93
N LEU A 414 15.52 0.90 -6.44
CA LEU A 414 15.83 1.87 -7.48
C LEU A 414 15.02 1.72 -8.78
N PRO A 415 14.82 0.52 -9.37
CA PRO A 415 14.05 0.40 -10.61
C PRO A 415 12.58 0.81 -10.44
N LYS A 416 11.98 0.48 -9.28
CA LYS A 416 10.61 0.86 -8.92
C LYS A 416 10.48 2.36 -8.70
N PHE A 417 11.44 2.96 -7.97
CA PHE A 417 11.50 4.42 -7.81
C PHE A 417 11.57 5.14 -9.16
N LEU A 418 12.34 4.61 -10.12
CA LEU A 418 12.40 5.13 -11.48
C LEU A 418 11.07 4.95 -12.23
N SER A 419 10.42 3.78 -12.16
CA SER A 419 9.14 3.53 -12.85
C SER A 419 7.97 4.34 -12.31
N ASP A 420 7.93 4.58 -11.00
CA ASP A 420 6.77 5.15 -10.33
C ASP A 420 6.84 6.67 -10.21
N LEU A 421 8.04 7.22 -10.02
CA LEU A 421 8.25 8.65 -9.84
C LEU A 421 8.83 9.32 -11.09
N VAL A 422 9.91 8.76 -11.63
CA VAL A 422 10.72 9.44 -12.65
C VAL A 422 10.09 9.31 -14.03
N ILE A 423 9.65 8.12 -14.44
CA ILE A 423 9.00 7.91 -15.74
C ILE A 423 7.71 8.75 -15.87
N PRO A 424 6.75 8.74 -14.92
CA PRO A 424 5.51 9.52 -15.06
C PRO A 424 5.75 11.02 -14.99
N TRP A 425 6.75 11.47 -14.22
CA TRP A 425 7.15 12.87 -14.22
C TRP A 425 7.77 13.30 -15.56
N LEU A 426 8.65 12.47 -16.14
CA LEU A 426 9.22 12.71 -17.47
C LEU A 426 8.17 12.69 -18.58
N THR A 427 7.22 11.75 -18.58
CA THR A 427 6.14 11.71 -19.59
C THR A 427 5.23 12.93 -19.47
N ASN A 428 4.82 13.29 -18.24
CA ASN A 428 4.00 14.48 -17.99
C ASN A 428 4.71 15.79 -18.40
N LEU A 429 6.04 15.88 -18.27
CA LEU A 429 6.82 17.00 -18.79
C LEU A 429 6.92 16.96 -20.32
N TRP A 430 7.19 15.78 -20.90
CA TRP A 430 7.36 15.61 -22.33
C TRP A 430 6.06 15.96 -23.09
N GLU A 431 4.91 15.50 -22.59
CA GLU A 431 3.59 15.87 -23.09
C GLU A 431 3.36 17.38 -23.02
N LYS A 432 3.62 18.02 -21.86
CA LYS A 432 3.45 19.48 -21.69
C LYS A 432 4.33 20.33 -22.61
N VAL A 433 5.53 19.85 -22.94
CA VAL A 433 6.50 20.61 -23.75
C VAL A 433 6.33 20.38 -25.25
N PHE A 434 6.04 19.14 -25.68
CA PHE A 434 5.99 18.79 -27.12
C PHE A 434 4.58 18.55 -27.65
N PHE A 435 3.67 18.00 -26.85
CA PHE A 435 2.28 17.78 -27.22
C PHE A 435 1.38 18.88 -26.64
N LYS A 436 1.42 20.05 -27.27
CA LYS A 436 0.31 21.01 -27.23
C LYS A 436 -0.85 20.47 -28.10
N SER A 437 -1.33 19.28 -27.77
CA SER A 437 -2.33 18.55 -28.53
C SER A 437 -3.65 19.32 -28.50
N SER A 438 -4.32 19.35 -29.66
CA SER A 438 -5.66 19.94 -29.74
C SER A 438 -6.57 19.12 -28.83
N ILE A 439 -7.05 19.73 -27.75
CA ILE A 439 -7.96 19.09 -26.80
C ILE A 439 -9.29 18.90 -27.52
N VAL A 440 -9.47 17.75 -28.16
CA VAL A 440 -10.80 17.18 -28.33
C VAL A 440 -11.32 17.00 -26.91
N GLU A 441 -12.38 17.75 -26.59
CA GLU A 441 -12.97 17.84 -25.26
C GLU A 441 -13.68 16.53 -24.90
N LYS A 442 -12.88 15.49 -24.65
CA LYS A 442 -13.36 14.16 -24.26
C LYS A 442 -14.19 14.27 -23.00
N GLY A 443 -15.36 13.64 -23.01
CA GLY A 443 -16.29 13.68 -21.90
C GLY A 443 -15.64 13.14 -20.61
N PHE A 444 -16.09 13.64 -19.46
CA PHE A 444 -15.56 13.22 -18.15
C PHE A 444 -15.45 11.69 -18.01
N ILE A 445 -16.50 10.97 -18.41
CA ILE A 445 -16.56 9.49 -18.36
C ILE A 445 -15.48 8.85 -19.24
N GLU A 446 -15.22 9.38 -20.45
CA GLU A 446 -14.20 8.85 -21.36
C GLU A 446 -12.79 9.02 -20.80
N ARG A 447 -12.53 10.09 -20.05
CA ARG A 447 -11.24 10.32 -19.36
C ARG A 447 -11.07 9.40 -18.16
N GLU A 448 -12.16 9.09 -17.46
CA GLU A 448 -12.15 8.11 -16.37
C GLU A 448 -11.97 6.68 -16.91
N MET A 449 -12.61 6.32 -18.03
CA MET A 449 -12.39 5.04 -18.75
C MET A 449 -10.97 4.90 -19.33
N ALA A 450 -10.33 6.01 -19.73
CA ALA A 450 -8.98 5.99 -20.29
C ALA A 450 -7.88 5.80 -19.23
N LYS A 451 -8.23 5.77 -17.94
CA LYS A 451 -7.29 5.42 -16.87
C LYS A 451 -6.92 3.94 -16.96
N PRO A 452 -5.70 3.55 -16.56
CA PRO A 452 -5.40 2.13 -16.37
C PRO A 452 -6.35 1.55 -15.31
N PRO A 453 -6.94 0.36 -15.54
CA PRO A 453 -7.74 -0.30 -14.53
C PRO A 453 -6.88 -0.63 -13.30
N LEU A 454 -7.48 -0.70 -12.12
CA LEU A 454 -6.76 -0.92 -10.85
C LEU A 454 -5.95 -2.25 -10.83
N GLY A 455 -6.35 -3.23 -11.65
CA GLY A 455 -5.53 -4.33 -12.16
C GLY A 455 -4.54 -4.98 -11.18
N PHE A 456 -3.35 -5.32 -11.69
CA PHE A 456 -2.21 -5.74 -10.88
C PHE A 456 -1.42 -4.55 -10.29
N PHE A 457 -1.89 -3.29 -10.47
CA PHE A 457 -1.51 -2.17 -9.60
C PHE A 457 -1.95 -2.44 -8.14
N THR A 458 -2.72 -3.50 -7.89
CA THR A 458 -2.75 -4.15 -6.58
C THR A 458 -2.53 -5.68 -6.67
N LEU A 459 -1.44 -6.11 -7.33
CA LEU A 459 -0.73 -7.39 -7.14
C LEU A 459 0.80 -7.21 -7.20
N GLU A 460 1.34 -6.65 -8.29
CA GLU A 460 2.72 -6.11 -8.36
C GLU A 460 2.90 -4.94 -7.39
N GLU A 461 1.76 -4.37 -6.95
CA GLU A 461 1.66 -3.52 -5.77
C GLU A 461 0.92 -4.13 -4.55
N TYR A 462 0.39 -5.38 -4.57
CA TYR A 462 0.02 -6.09 -3.30
C TYR A 462 1.27 -6.49 -2.55
N THR A 463 2.15 -7.20 -3.26
CA THR A 463 3.47 -7.62 -2.76
C THR A 463 4.31 -6.41 -2.36
N GLU A 464 3.94 -5.22 -2.84
CA GLU A 464 4.51 -3.95 -2.43
C GLU A 464 3.84 -3.29 -1.23
N LYS A 465 2.54 -3.03 -1.33
CA LYS A 465 1.81 -1.96 -0.63
C LYS A 465 0.30 -2.26 -0.41
N VAL A 466 -0.09 -3.51 -0.17
CA VAL A 466 -1.18 -3.90 0.76
C VAL A 466 -2.47 -3.02 0.82
N VAL A 467 -3.25 -2.85 -0.26
CA VAL A 467 -4.45 -1.96 -0.23
C VAL A 467 -5.83 -2.66 -0.11
N VAL A 468 -6.11 -3.80 -0.76
CA VAL A 468 -7.51 -4.29 -0.90
C VAL A 468 -8.07 -5.10 0.29
N TYR A 469 -7.25 -5.56 1.23
CA TYR A 469 -7.70 -6.43 2.35
C TYR A 469 -7.12 -6.09 3.74
N GLY A 470 -6.91 -4.81 4.03
CA GLY A 470 -6.31 -4.31 5.28
C GLY A 470 -6.95 -4.74 6.62
N PHE A 471 -8.08 -5.45 6.63
CA PHE A 471 -8.65 -6.06 7.86
C PHE A 471 -8.59 -7.60 7.87
N LEU A 472 -8.62 -8.25 6.70
CA LEU A 472 -8.63 -9.72 6.59
C LEU A 472 -7.21 -10.31 6.54
N MET A 473 -6.24 -9.59 5.97
CA MET A 473 -4.86 -10.10 5.79
C MET A 473 -3.85 -9.61 6.84
N VAL A 474 -4.30 -8.84 7.84
CA VAL A 474 -3.47 -8.50 9.00
C VAL A 474 -3.04 -9.76 9.73
N GLY A 475 -3.88 -10.80 9.83
CA GLY A 475 -3.55 -12.05 10.52
C GLY A 475 -2.34 -12.79 9.93
N MET A 476 -2.27 -12.89 8.60
CA MET A 476 -1.16 -13.54 7.92
C MET A 476 0.13 -12.71 7.99
N TRP A 477 0.07 -11.43 7.62
CA TRP A 477 1.26 -10.57 7.65
C TRP A 477 1.79 -10.37 9.06
N TYR A 478 0.92 -10.33 10.08
CA TYR A 478 1.30 -10.38 11.49
C TYR A 478 2.13 -11.63 11.81
N SER A 479 1.72 -12.79 11.30
CA SER A 479 2.40 -14.08 11.49
C SER A 479 3.76 -14.10 10.78
N ILE A 480 3.82 -13.61 9.53
CA ILE A 480 5.06 -13.43 8.75
C ILE A 480 6.04 -12.50 9.49
N LEU A 481 5.56 -11.37 10.01
CA LEU A 481 6.40 -10.41 10.72
C LEU A 481 6.85 -10.93 12.09
N GLN A 482 6.04 -11.76 12.76
CA GLN A 482 6.48 -12.44 13.99
C GLN A 482 7.61 -13.43 13.67
N PHE A 483 7.48 -14.20 12.60
CA PHE A 483 8.53 -15.07 12.09
C PHE A 483 9.79 -14.29 11.73
N LEU A 484 9.68 -13.17 10.99
CA LEU A 484 10.82 -12.32 10.62
C LEU A 484 11.50 -11.69 11.83
N ASN A 485 10.76 -11.27 12.86
CA ASN A 485 11.36 -10.75 14.10
C ASN A 485 12.05 -11.86 14.91
N PHE A 486 11.48 -13.07 14.96
CA PHE A 486 12.11 -14.23 15.61
C PHE A 486 13.41 -14.62 14.91
N VAL A 487 13.36 -14.83 13.58
CA VAL A 487 14.54 -15.12 12.76
C VAL A 487 15.56 -13.98 12.84
N GLY A 488 15.11 -12.72 12.85
CA GLY A 488 15.96 -11.54 12.94
C GLY A 488 16.71 -11.43 14.26
N VAL A 489 16.11 -11.81 15.40
CA VAL A 489 16.82 -11.86 16.69
C VAL A 489 17.88 -12.96 16.68
N ILE A 490 17.54 -14.14 16.17
CA ILE A 490 18.47 -15.27 16.09
C ILE A 490 19.63 -14.96 15.14
N SER A 491 19.35 -14.54 13.90
CA SER A 491 20.39 -14.27 12.91
C SER A 491 21.34 -13.16 13.35
N ASN A 492 20.82 -12.09 13.96
CA ASN A 492 21.63 -11.02 14.53
C ASN A 492 22.51 -11.50 15.69
N ALA A 493 21.99 -12.33 16.59
CA ALA A 493 22.76 -12.87 17.70
C ALA A 493 23.89 -13.80 17.22
N PHE A 494 23.62 -14.65 16.21
CA PHE A 494 24.64 -15.48 15.57
C PHE A 494 25.68 -14.65 14.79
N LEU A 495 25.27 -13.58 14.08
CA LEU A 495 26.20 -12.67 13.40
C LEU A 495 27.17 -12.01 14.38
N VAL A 496 26.66 -11.49 15.49
CA VAL A 496 27.49 -10.89 16.55
C VAL A 496 28.43 -11.93 17.16
N ALA A 497 27.93 -13.12 17.51
CA ALA A 497 28.73 -14.13 18.21
C ALA A 497 29.78 -14.83 17.31
N PHE A 498 29.49 -15.09 16.03
CA PHE A 498 30.34 -15.93 15.17
C PHE A 498 30.98 -15.19 13.99
N THR A 499 30.38 -14.10 13.48
CA THR A 499 30.83 -13.45 12.24
C THR A 499 31.52 -12.09 12.49
N SER A 500 31.19 -11.38 13.58
CA SER A 500 31.81 -10.09 13.93
C SER A 500 33.23 -10.24 14.49
N SER A 501 34.06 -9.21 14.33
CA SER A 501 35.37 -9.13 14.98
C SER A 501 35.27 -9.16 16.51
N TRP A 502 34.31 -8.45 17.10
CA TRP A 502 34.02 -8.48 18.53
C TRP A 502 33.78 -9.90 19.07
N GLY A 503 33.04 -10.72 18.32
CA GLY A 503 32.76 -12.11 18.65
C GLY A 503 34.02 -12.98 18.72
N ARG A 504 35.09 -12.68 17.96
CA ARG A 504 36.31 -13.51 17.89
C ARG A 504 37.00 -13.69 19.23
N ASN A 505 36.91 -12.70 20.11
CA ASN A 505 37.57 -12.68 21.43
C ASN A 505 36.99 -13.69 22.44
N PHE A 506 35.85 -14.30 22.13
CA PHE A 506 35.12 -15.21 23.04
C PHE A 506 35.26 -16.69 22.66
N THR A 507 35.24 -17.55 23.67
CA THR A 507 35.16 -19.02 23.50
C THR A 507 33.82 -19.45 22.92
N ILE A 508 33.74 -20.66 22.37
CA ILE A 508 32.51 -21.22 21.80
C ILE A 508 31.37 -21.27 22.84
N THR A 509 31.70 -21.59 24.10
CA THR A 509 30.76 -21.57 25.22
C THR A 509 30.20 -20.18 25.51
N GLU A 510 31.04 -19.15 25.52
CA GLU A 510 30.61 -17.76 25.75
C GLU A 510 29.79 -17.23 24.56
N LYS A 511 30.15 -17.59 23.32
CA LYS A 511 29.37 -17.29 22.10
C LYS A 511 27.95 -17.83 22.18
N LEU A 512 27.78 -19.08 22.66
CA LEU A 512 26.45 -19.66 22.88
C LEU A 512 25.68 -18.95 23.99
N TRP A 513 26.34 -18.55 25.08
CA TRP A 513 25.72 -17.72 26.13
C TRP A 513 25.28 -16.35 25.63
N ILE A 514 26.02 -15.72 24.72
CA ILE A 514 25.61 -14.46 24.06
C ILE A 514 24.32 -14.67 23.25
N VAL A 515 24.23 -15.75 22.46
CA VAL A 515 23.01 -16.09 21.69
C VAL A 515 21.81 -16.34 22.61
N ILE A 516 22.00 -17.12 23.68
CA ILE A 516 20.96 -17.37 24.70
C ILE A 516 20.57 -16.06 25.40
N GLY A 517 21.53 -15.20 25.72
CA GLY A 517 21.31 -13.91 26.36
C GLY A 517 20.45 -12.96 25.52
N PHE A 518 20.70 -12.88 24.21
CA PHE A 518 19.85 -12.13 23.28
C PHE A 518 18.41 -12.67 23.27
N GLU A 519 18.22 -13.99 23.16
CA GLU A 519 16.89 -14.59 23.14
C GLU A 519 16.15 -14.39 24.48
N VAL A 520 16.79 -14.70 25.62
CA VAL A 520 16.21 -14.56 26.97
C VAL A 520 15.90 -13.10 27.30
N ARG A 521 16.82 -12.16 27.04
CA ARG A 521 16.57 -10.73 27.29
C ARG A 521 15.44 -10.19 26.42
N SER A 522 15.33 -10.68 25.18
CA SER A 522 14.24 -10.31 24.28
C SER A 522 12.89 -10.93 24.68
N ARG A 523 12.88 -12.10 25.33
CA ARG A 523 11.68 -12.70 25.94
C ARG A 523 11.24 -11.97 27.21
N LEU A 524 12.16 -11.59 28.11
CA LEU A 524 11.84 -10.87 29.35
C LEU A 524 11.12 -9.53 29.12
N SER A 525 11.35 -8.87 27.98
CA SER A 525 10.61 -7.66 27.58
C SER A 525 9.13 -7.91 27.17
N ARG A 526 8.68 -9.17 27.15
CA ARG A 526 7.29 -9.56 26.82
C ARG A 526 6.36 -9.48 28.02
N ASP A 527 6.88 -9.78 29.21
CA ASP A 527 6.08 -10.04 30.41
C ASP A 527 6.04 -8.84 31.37
N THR A 528 6.79 -7.77 31.07
CA THR A 528 6.69 -6.48 31.75
C THR A 528 5.69 -5.57 31.03
N PRO A 529 4.43 -5.41 31.50
CA PRO A 529 3.61 -4.31 31.05
C PRO A 529 4.31 -3.00 31.39
N LEU A 530 4.41 -2.09 30.43
CA LEU A 530 4.83 -0.71 30.67
C LEU A 530 3.70 0.00 31.42
N VAL A 531 3.68 -0.18 32.74
CA VAL A 531 2.97 0.71 33.65
C VAL A 531 3.72 2.04 33.61
N ILE A 532 3.30 2.91 32.69
CA ILE A 532 3.69 4.31 32.69
C ILE A 532 2.81 4.98 33.75
N SER A 533 3.40 5.15 34.94
CA SER A 533 2.92 6.03 36.00
C SER A 533 3.20 7.50 35.66
#